data_AF-A0A6F8ZGL7-F1
#
_entry.id   AF-A0A6F8ZGL7-F1
#
_cell.length_a   1.000
_cell.length_b   1.000
_cell.length_c   1.000
_cell.angle_alpha   90.00
_cell.angle_beta   90.00
_cell.angle_gamma   90.00
#
_symmetry.space_group_name_H-M   'P 1'
#
loop_
_entity.id
_entity.type
_entity.pdbx_description
1 polymer ?
#
loop_
_entity_poly.entity_id
_entity_poly.type
_entity_poly.pdbx_seq_one_letter_code
_entity_poly.pdbx_strand_id
1 'polypeptide(L)'
;MRGTSRWWVLMAGLGLGLGIVRAALGPLHSNVVVSVIAALLAAVIVVLAGRELRRHAGHFALAGGGLGVVYAALASWPIWLVHLNRAQVRALLISRVHATPSDVLVTRTMHLLNAPAAHGLSYVGTLLVGFLIGLILGAVGGWTTRPGEPSRAV
;
A
#
# COMPACT_ATOMS: atom_id res chain seq x y z
N MET A 1 -6.56 34.87 -7.81
CA MET A 1 -6.56 33.69 -8.69
C MET A 1 -5.20 32.99 -8.61
N ARG A 2 -5.20 31.65 -8.55
CA ARG A 2 -4.08 30.72 -8.85
C ARG A 2 -2.96 30.59 -7.81
N GLY A 3 -3.08 29.56 -6.98
CA GLY A 3 -1.96 28.99 -6.20
C GLY A 3 -2.24 27.59 -5.63
N THR A 4 -3.51 27.16 -5.59
CA THR A 4 -3.95 25.93 -4.91
C THR A 4 -3.75 24.63 -5.71
N SER A 5 -3.34 24.68 -6.98
CA SER A 5 -3.27 23.48 -7.83
C SER A 5 -1.92 22.75 -7.82
N ARG A 6 -0.85 23.31 -7.23
CA ARG A 6 0.50 22.71 -7.29
C ARG A 6 0.79 21.70 -6.19
N TRP A 7 0.14 21.83 -5.04
CA TRP A 7 0.44 20.98 -3.88
C TRP A 7 -0.06 19.53 -4.02
N TRP A 8 -1.22 19.33 -4.63
CA TRP A 8 -1.71 18.00 -4.99
C TRP A 8 -0.78 17.30 -5.98
N VAL A 9 -0.19 18.05 -6.92
CA VAL A 9 0.78 17.53 -7.88
C VAL A 9 2.08 17.14 -7.19
N LEU A 10 2.53 17.89 -6.17
CA LEU A 10 3.68 17.54 -5.35
C LEU A 10 3.43 16.29 -4.48
N MET A 11 2.26 16.17 -3.86
CA MET A 11 1.91 14.99 -3.04
C MET A 11 1.69 13.74 -3.91
N ALA A 12 1.02 13.90 -5.05
CA ALA A 12 0.90 12.84 -6.05
C ALA A 12 2.27 12.45 -6.62
N GLY A 13 3.14 13.44 -6.87
CA GLY A 13 4.51 13.25 -7.33
C GLY A 13 5.40 12.56 -6.30
N LEU A 14 5.23 12.85 -5.01
CA LEU A 14 5.91 12.18 -3.90
C LEU A 14 5.40 10.74 -3.70
N GLY A 15 4.09 10.52 -3.78
CA GLY A 15 3.48 9.19 -3.75
C GLY A 15 3.93 8.32 -4.93
N LEU A 16 3.95 8.90 -6.14
CA LEU A 16 4.52 8.28 -7.34
C LEU A 16 6.01 8.04 -7.19
N GLY A 17 6.77 9.01 -6.67
CA GLY A 17 8.21 8.89 -6.43
C GLY A 17 8.56 7.75 -5.48
N LEU A 18 7.86 7.65 -4.34
CA LEU A 18 8.04 6.54 -3.39
C LEU A 18 7.61 5.19 -3.96
N GLY A 19 6.53 5.17 -4.74
CA GLY A 19 6.11 3.95 -5.43
C GLY A 19 7.09 3.51 -6.51
N ILE A 20 7.69 4.45 -7.25
CA ILE A 20 8.74 4.18 -8.24
C ILE A 20 10.01 3.71 -7.54
N VAL A 21 10.43 4.35 -6.46
CA VAL A 21 11.59 3.91 -5.67
C VAL A 21 11.36 2.50 -5.13
N ARG A 22 10.15 2.20 -4.63
CA ARG A 22 9.82 0.85 -4.15
C ARG A 22 9.73 -0.18 -5.27
N ALA A 23 9.18 0.17 -6.44
CA ALA A 23 9.13 -0.70 -7.61
C ALA A 23 10.53 -0.96 -8.20
N ALA A 24 11.39 0.06 -8.23
CA ALA A 24 12.78 -0.03 -8.67
C ALA A 24 13.65 -0.85 -7.71
N LEU A 25 13.33 -0.81 -6.41
CA LEU A 25 13.95 -1.64 -5.37
C LEU A 25 13.24 -3.00 -5.21
N GLY A 26 12.22 -3.28 -6.03
CA GLY A 26 11.50 -4.54 -6.07
C GLY A 26 12.36 -5.80 -6.33
N PRO A 27 13.48 -5.73 -7.06
CA PRO A 27 14.40 -6.86 -7.15
C PRO A 27 15.19 -7.14 -5.86
N LEU A 28 15.22 -6.19 -4.91
CA LEU A 28 15.99 -6.26 -3.66
C LEU A 28 15.11 -6.69 -2.46
N HIS A 29 14.13 -7.57 -2.69
CA HIS A 29 13.21 -8.13 -1.68
C HIS A 29 13.89 -8.88 -0.49
N SER A 30 15.22 -8.85 -0.38
CA SER A 30 15.96 -9.23 0.83
C SER A 30 16.08 -8.11 1.87
N ASN A 31 15.89 -6.83 1.52
CA ASN A 31 16.08 -5.71 2.46
C ASN A 31 14.77 -5.25 3.10
N VAL A 32 14.32 -5.99 4.12
CA VAL A 32 13.19 -5.63 5.01
C VAL A 32 13.29 -4.18 5.48
N VAL A 33 14.51 -3.72 5.78
CA VAL A 33 14.81 -2.36 6.23
C VAL A 33 14.32 -1.29 5.23
N VAL A 34 14.63 -1.46 3.94
CA VAL A 34 14.22 -0.52 2.88
C VAL A 34 12.70 -0.50 2.75
N SER A 35 12.06 -1.67 2.86
CA SER A 35 10.60 -1.77 2.81
C SER A 35 9.91 -1.06 3.98
N VAL A 36 10.49 -1.16 5.18
CA VAL A 36 9.99 -0.47 6.37
C VAL A 36 10.17 1.03 6.25
N ILE A 37 11.34 1.50 5.82
CA ILE A 37 11.60 2.94 5.62
C ILE A 37 10.62 3.54 4.61
N ALA A 38 10.40 2.88 3.47
CA ALA A 38 9.44 3.35 2.47
C ALA A 38 8.00 3.44 3.01
N ALA A 39 7.59 2.46 3.83
CA ALA A 39 6.28 2.47 4.47
C ALA A 39 6.14 3.61 5.50
N LEU A 40 7.17 3.87 6.29
CA LEU A 40 7.20 4.98 7.25
C LEU A 40 7.16 6.33 6.54
N LEU A 41 7.93 6.52 5.46
CA LEU A 41 7.91 7.74 4.66
C LEU A 41 6.53 7.98 4.03
N ALA A 42 5.90 6.93 3.48
CA ALA A 42 4.54 7.02 2.97
C ALA A 42 3.55 7.42 4.08
N ALA A 43 3.68 6.83 5.27
CA ALA A 43 2.83 7.18 6.40
C ALA A 43 2.98 8.65 6.82
N VAL A 44 4.21 9.16 6.89
CA VAL A 44 4.50 10.59 7.17
C VAL A 44 3.82 11.48 6.13
N ILE A 45 3.93 11.16 4.84
CA ILE A 45 3.28 11.94 3.78
C ILE A 45 1.76 11.93 3.92
N VAL A 46 1.15 10.79 4.22
CA VAL A 46 -0.30 10.69 4.41
C VAL A 46 -0.75 11.55 5.60
N VAL A 47 0.00 11.53 6.70
CA VAL A 47 -0.26 12.38 7.87
C VAL A 47 -0.13 13.86 7.51
N LEU A 48 0.95 14.27 6.84
CA LEU A 48 1.17 15.65 6.42
C LEU A 48 0.09 16.15 5.45
N ALA A 49 -0.33 15.30 4.50
CA ALA A 49 -1.42 15.59 3.58
C ALA A 49 -2.74 15.79 4.33
N GLY A 50 -3.03 14.94 5.32
CA GLY A 50 -4.21 15.08 6.19
C GLY A 50 -4.21 16.40 6.98
N ARG A 51 -3.05 16.80 7.51
CA ARG A 51 -2.88 18.10 8.19
C ARG A 51 -3.18 19.26 7.25
N GLU A 52 -2.60 19.24 6.07
CA GLU A 52 -2.72 20.34 5.10
C GLU A 52 -4.16 20.48 4.58
N LEU A 53 -4.81 19.37 4.28
CA LEU A 53 -6.22 19.36 3.89
C LEU A 53 -7.15 19.91 4.95
N ARG A 54 -6.89 19.59 6.22
CA ARG A 54 -7.68 20.15 7.33
C ARG A 54 -7.59 21.67 7.37
N ARG A 55 -6.42 22.25 7.07
CA ARG A 55 -6.24 23.71 7.01
C ARG A 55 -7.09 24.35 5.91
N HIS A 56 -7.24 23.66 4.78
CA HIS A 56 -8.07 24.09 3.64
C HIS A 56 -9.53 23.62 3.71
N ALA A 57 -10.02 23.19 4.89
CA ALA A 57 -11.38 22.67 5.10
C ALA A 57 -11.78 21.50 4.19
N GLY A 58 -10.80 20.72 3.71
CA GLY A 58 -11.03 19.54 2.87
C GLY A 58 -11.27 18.25 3.67
N HIS A 59 -11.73 17.20 2.98
CA HIS A 59 -11.96 15.86 3.55
C HIS A 59 -10.64 15.11 3.76
N PHE A 60 -9.92 15.45 4.84
CA PHE A 60 -8.59 14.95 5.19
C PHE A 60 -8.48 13.42 5.30
N ALA A 61 -9.51 12.75 5.85
CA ALA A 61 -9.52 11.29 5.94
C ALA A 61 -9.58 10.64 4.55
N LEU A 62 -10.52 11.07 3.69
CA LEU A 62 -10.70 10.50 2.35
C LEU A 62 -9.46 10.67 1.47
N ALA A 63 -8.78 11.81 1.55
CA ALA A 63 -7.52 12.00 0.83
C ALA A 63 -6.41 11.09 1.35
N GLY A 64 -6.34 10.88 2.66
CA GLY A 64 -5.42 9.91 3.25
C GLY A 64 -5.70 8.49 2.74
N GLY A 65 -6.98 8.11 2.67
CA GLY A 65 -7.42 6.86 2.04
C GLY A 65 -6.98 6.74 0.58
N GLY A 66 -7.18 7.78 -0.21
CA GLY A 66 -6.73 7.82 -1.61
C GLY A 66 -5.22 7.65 -1.77
N LEU A 67 -4.41 8.33 -0.95
CA LEU A 67 -2.96 8.17 -0.93
C LEU A 67 -2.54 6.76 -0.47
N GLY A 68 -3.25 6.19 0.49
CA GLY A 68 -3.06 4.81 0.94
C GLY A 68 -3.32 3.78 -0.16
N VAL A 69 -4.36 3.98 -0.98
CA VAL A 69 -4.63 3.14 -2.17
C VAL A 69 -3.51 3.26 -3.20
N VAL A 70 -3.05 4.48 -3.49
CA VAL A 70 -1.94 4.69 -4.45
C VAL A 70 -0.68 3.99 -3.97
N TYR A 71 -0.33 4.13 -2.69
CA TYR A 71 0.82 3.44 -2.12
C TYR A 71 0.67 1.92 -2.19
N ALA A 72 -0.48 1.37 -1.79
CA ALA A 72 -0.73 -0.07 -1.84
C ALA A 72 -0.68 -0.61 -3.29
N ALA A 73 -1.24 0.11 -4.25
CA ALA A 73 -1.21 -0.25 -5.66
C ALA A 73 0.23 -0.39 -6.17
N LEU A 74 1.10 0.56 -5.82
CA LEU A 74 2.51 0.59 -6.21
C LEU A 74 3.37 -0.37 -5.37
N ALA A 75 2.98 -0.68 -4.14
CA ALA A 75 3.72 -1.62 -3.30
C ALA A 75 3.41 -3.09 -3.64
N SER A 76 2.21 -3.36 -4.16
CA SER A 76 1.68 -4.71 -4.34
C SER A 76 1.55 -5.14 -5.81
N TRP A 77 1.94 -4.32 -6.78
CA TRP A 77 1.95 -4.72 -8.20
C TRP A 77 2.75 -6.01 -8.50
N PRO A 78 3.86 -6.34 -7.80
CA PRO A 78 4.58 -7.58 -8.07
C PRO A 78 3.79 -8.85 -7.73
N ILE A 79 2.65 -8.75 -7.02
CA ILE A 79 1.81 -9.91 -6.68
C ILE A 79 1.31 -10.65 -7.93
N TRP A 80 1.25 -9.95 -9.07
CA TRP A 80 0.90 -10.50 -10.38
C TRP A 80 2.03 -11.30 -11.04
N LEU A 81 3.26 -11.14 -10.55
CA LEU A 81 4.45 -11.80 -11.09
C LEU A 81 4.84 -13.04 -10.26
N VAL A 82 4.40 -13.12 -9.00
CA VAL A 82 4.72 -14.21 -8.09
C VAL A 82 3.85 -15.42 -8.41
N HIS A 83 4.47 -16.52 -8.81
CA HIS A 83 3.79 -17.81 -9.01
C HIS A 83 4.36 -18.82 -8.01
N LEU A 84 3.46 -19.55 -7.34
CA LEU A 84 3.86 -20.59 -6.41
C LEU A 84 4.22 -21.87 -7.17
N ASN A 85 5.36 -22.44 -6.82
CA ASN A 85 5.77 -23.74 -7.32
C ASN A 85 5.24 -24.88 -6.44
N ARG A 86 5.34 -26.10 -6.96
CA ARG A 86 4.82 -27.32 -6.31
C ARG A 86 5.42 -27.54 -4.92
N ALA A 87 6.71 -27.26 -4.73
CA ALA A 87 7.39 -27.42 -3.44
C ALA A 87 6.87 -26.43 -2.39
N GLN A 88 6.63 -25.18 -2.78
CA GLN A 88 6.06 -24.14 -1.92
C GLN A 88 4.63 -24.48 -1.49
N VAL A 89 3.78 -24.93 -2.43
CA VAL A 89 2.41 -25.35 -2.12
C VAL A 89 2.41 -26.58 -1.21
N ARG A 90 3.29 -27.55 -1.46
CA ARG A 90 3.41 -28.75 -0.60
C ARG A 90 3.83 -28.38 0.82
N ALA A 91 4.82 -27.51 0.97
CA ALA A 91 5.24 -27.01 2.29
C ALA A 91 4.11 -26.28 3.02
N LEU A 92 3.34 -25.44 2.31
CA LEU A 92 2.22 -24.70 2.86
C LEU A 92 1.04 -25.59 3.29
N LEU A 93 0.80 -26.68 2.56
CA LEU A 93 -0.22 -27.67 2.91
C LEU A 93 0.22 -28.54 4.08
N ILE A 94 1.49 -28.98 4.12
CA ILE A 94 2.04 -29.74 5.25
C ILE A 94 1.93 -28.95 6.55
N SER A 95 2.29 -27.66 6.52
CA SER A 95 2.24 -26.80 7.72
C SER A 95 0.83 -26.58 8.25
N ARG A 96 -0.21 -26.76 7.43
CA ARG A 96 -1.61 -26.63 7.85
C ARG A 96 -2.27 -27.95 8.21
N VAL A 97 -1.97 -29.01 7.46
CA VAL A 97 -2.68 -30.30 7.54
C VAL A 97 -1.95 -31.31 8.42
N HIS A 98 -0.69 -31.06 8.80
CA HIS A 98 0.15 -31.96 9.60
C HIS A 98 0.26 -33.38 9.01
N ALA A 99 0.08 -33.50 7.69
CA ALA A 99 0.16 -34.75 6.93
C ALA A 99 0.76 -34.47 5.55
N THR A 100 1.32 -35.50 4.91
CA THR A 100 1.84 -35.39 3.56
C THR A 100 0.68 -35.26 2.56
N PRO A 101 0.53 -34.12 1.86
CA PRO A 101 -0.60 -33.91 0.96
C PRO A 101 -0.44 -34.74 -0.32
N SER A 102 -1.56 -35.23 -0.84
CA SER A 102 -1.57 -35.97 -2.10
C SER A 102 -1.21 -35.07 -3.29
N ASP A 103 -0.62 -35.66 -4.32
CA ASP A 103 -0.20 -34.93 -5.51
C ASP A 103 -1.37 -34.24 -6.24
N VAL A 104 -2.56 -34.86 -6.22
CA VAL A 104 -3.80 -34.27 -6.78
C VAL A 104 -4.21 -33.00 -6.02
N LEU A 105 -4.15 -33.02 -4.68
CA LEU A 105 -4.46 -31.87 -3.84
C LEU A 105 -3.45 -30.73 -4.07
N VAL A 106 -2.16 -31.05 -4.15
CA VAL A 106 -1.10 -30.06 -4.39
C VAL A 106 -1.30 -29.39 -5.75
N THR A 107 -1.55 -30.15 -6.81
CA THR A 107 -1.77 -29.61 -8.16
C THR A 107 -3.02 -28.73 -8.24
N ARG A 108 -4.14 -29.18 -7.64
CA ARG A 108 -5.38 -28.39 -7.61
C ARG A 108 -5.21 -27.08 -6.83
N THR A 109 -4.51 -27.14 -5.70
CA THR A 109 -4.23 -25.95 -4.88
C THR A 109 -3.30 -24.99 -5.60
N MET A 110 -2.27 -25.50 -6.28
CA MET A 110 -1.37 -24.69 -7.10
C MET A 110 -2.13 -23.97 -8.23
N HIS A 111 -3.03 -24.65 -8.94
CA HIS A 111 -3.87 -24.02 -9.97
C HIS A 111 -4.77 -22.92 -9.41
N LEU A 112 -5.36 -23.12 -8.23
CA LEU A 112 -6.21 -22.11 -7.60
C LEU A 112 -5.39 -20.90 -7.12
N LEU A 113 -4.23 -21.13 -6.52
CA LEU A 113 -3.40 -20.05 -5.97
C LEU A 113 -2.66 -19.26 -7.06
N ASN A 114 -2.35 -19.88 -8.20
CA ASN A 114 -1.77 -19.22 -9.37
C ASN A 114 -2.83 -18.74 -10.37
N ALA A 115 -4.12 -18.85 -10.05
CA ALA A 115 -5.18 -18.36 -10.93
C ALA A 115 -5.16 -16.82 -10.97
N PRO A 116 -5.33 -16.19 -12.14
CA PRO A 116 -5.39 -14.72 -12.24
C PRO A 116 -6.42 -14.09 -11.30
N ALA A 117 -7.55 -14.76 -11.08
CA ALA A 117 -8.59 -14.33 -10.14
C ALA A 117 -8.09 -14.30 -8.68
N ALA A 118 -7.23 -15.23 -8.27
CA ALA A 118 -6.65 -15.25 -6.93
C ALA A 118 -5.65 -14.09 -6.73
N HIS A 119 -4.80 -13.83 -7.72
CA HIS A 119 -3.93 -12.64 -7.72
C HIS A 119 -4.74 -11.35 -7.69
N GLY A 120 -5.83 -11.27 -8.47
CA GLY A 120 -6.74 -10.13 -8.48
C GLY A 120 -7.42 -9.88 -7.14
N LEU A 121 -7.95 -10.93 -6.51
CA LEU A 121 -8.55 -10.82 -5.17
C LEU A 121 -7.52 -10.40 -4.11
N SER A 122 -6.32 -10.96 -4.17
CA SER A 122 -5.23 -10.58 -3.26
C SER A 122 -4.85 -9.11 -3.46
N TYR A 123 -4.73 -8.66 -4.71
CA TYR A 123 -4.44 -7.27 -5.04
C TYR A 123 -5.52 -6.32 -4.53
N VAL A 124 -6.81 -6.60 -4.79
CA VAL A 124 -7.93 -5.80 -4.27
C VAL A 124 -7.92 -5.75 -2.75
N GLY A 125 -7.64 -6.88 -2.08
CA GLY A 125 -7.48 -6.93 -0.63
C GLY A 125 -6.39 -5.98 -0.12
N THR A 126 -5.23 -5.93 -0.80
CA THR A 126 -4.15 -5.00 -0.44
C THR A 126 -4.55 -3.54 -0.64
N LEU A 127 -5.30 -3.21 -1.70
CA LEU A 127 -5.81 -1.86 -1.92
C LEU A 127 -6.77 -1.43 -0.81
N LEU A 128 -7.66 -2.34 -0.37
CA LEU A 128 -8.59 -2.06 0.72
C LEU A 128 -7.86 -1.82 2.05
N VAL A 129 -6.87 -2.65 2.38
CA VAL A 129 -6.03 -2.44 3.57
C VAL A 129 -5.28 -1.11 3.47
N GLY A 130 -4.71 -0.79 2.31
CA GLY A 130 -4.05 0.49 2.05
C GLY A 130 -4.99 1.68 2.24
N PHE A 131 -6.22 1.59 1.74
CA PHE A 131 -7.26 2.60 1.92
C PHE A 131 -7.57 2.82 3.40
N LEU A 132 -7.79 1.74 4.17
CA LEU A 132 -8.14 1.82 5.59
C LEU A 132 -7.00 2.42 6.43
N ILE A 133 -5.76 1.99 6.20
CA ILE A 133 -4.58 2.56 6.85
C ILE A 133 -4.45 4.04 6.48
N GLY A 134 -4.62 4.37 5.19
CA GLY A 134 -4.59 5.73 4.70
C GLY A 134 -5.64 6.63 5.34
N LEU A 135 -6.87 6.14 5.51
CA LEU A 135 -7.95 6.84 6.21
C LEU A 135 -7.56 7.19 7.64
N ILE A 136 -7.01 6.21 8.38
CA ILE A 136 -6.58 6.39 9.76
C ILE A 136 -5.47 7.44 9.83
N LEU A 137 -4.43 7.31 9.02
CA LEU A 137 -3.29 8.23 9.00
C LEU A 137 -3.71 9.65 8.57
N GLY A 138 -4.59 9.77 7.58
CA GLY A 138 -5.16 11.04 7.15
C GLY A 138 -6.01 11.69 8.26
N ALA A 139 -6.78 10.89 9.00
CA ALA A 139 -7.54 11.34 10.16
C ALA A 139 -6.63 11.82 11.31
N VAL A 140 -5.56 11.06 11.61
CA VAL A 140 -4.53 11.46 12.59
C VAL A 140 -3.91 12.80 12.19
N GLY A 141 -3.51 12.95 10.93
CA GLY A 141 -3.03 14.21 10.39
C GLY A 141 -4.04 15.34 10.61
N GLY A 142 -5.27 15.15 10.13
CA GLY A 142 -6.32 16.17 10.27
C GLY A 142 -6.65 16.53 11.72
N TRP A 143 -6.56 15.60 12.68
CA TRP A 143 -6.82 15.90 14.09
C TRP A 143 -5.71 16.70 14.77
N THR A 144 -4.47 16.60 14.30
CA THR A 144 -3.34 17.35 14.86
C THR A 144 -3.29 18.82 14.44
N THR A 145 -4.31 19.32 13.72
CA THR A 145 -4.31 20.67 13.15
C THR A 145 -5.69 21.30 13.22
N ARG A 146 -5.79 22.60 13.53
CA ARG A 146 -7.09 23.29 13.55
C ARG A 146 -7.50 23.75 12.14
N PRO A 147 -8.80 23.76 11.81
CA PRO A 147 -9.28 24.39 10.57
C PRO A 147 -8.83 25.85 10.52
N GLY A 148 -8.28 26.31 9.40
CA GLY A 148 -7.85 27.70 9.20
C GLY A 148 -6.54 28.09 9.91
N GLU A 149 -5.83 27.14 10.52
CA GLU A 149 -4.52 27.43 11.11
C GLU A 149 -3.48 27.72 10.01
N PRO A 150 -2.81 28.90 10.03
CA PRO A 150 -1.87 29.27 8.99
C PRO A 150 -0.69 28.29 8.96
N SER A 151 -0.28 27.87 7.75
CA SER A 151 0.93 27.07 7.59
C SER A 151 2.12 27.91 8.04
N ARG A 152 2.67 27.60 9.22
CA ARG A 152 3.97 28.15 9.64
C ARG A 152 4.99 27.59 8.66
N ALA A 153 5.49 28.44 7.77
CA ALA A 153 6.64 28.12 6.96
C ALA A 153 7.80 27.79 7.90
N VAL A 154 8.26 26.55 7.86
CA VAL A 154 9.57 26.14 8.37
C VAL A 154 10.48 26.08 7.16
#